data_AF-A0A976JLT1-F1
#
_entry.id   AF-A0A976JLT1-F1
#
_cell.length_a   1.000
_cell.length_b   1.000
_cell.length_c   1.000
_cell.angle_alpha   90.00
_cell.angle_beta   90.00
_cell.angle_gamma   90.00
#
_symmetry.space_group_name_H-M   'P 1'
#
loop_
_entity.id
_entity.type
_entity.pdbx_description
1 polymer ?
#
loop_
_entity_poly.entity_id
_entity_poly.type
_entity_poly.pdbx_seq_one_letter_code
_entity_poly.pdbx_strand_id
1 'polypeptide(L)'
;MSSTITFKEFAIFVQMGKISDASMALSVILDLDDDVAEQATQHFVKQLSADPNFMMKLMGLRSQLEVSNNAAMMTLIECFNLNGANLILALQAAKKIVEKN
;
A
#
# COMPACT_ATOMS: atom_id res chain seq x y z
N MET A 1 -6.96 -22.89 0.65
CA MET A 1 -6.70 -21.95 -0.47
C MET A 1 -5.93 -20.79 0.12
N SER A 2 -4.67 -20.60 -0.25
CA SER A 2 -3.87 -19.46 0.25
C SER A 2 -4.17 -18.24 -0.63
N SER A 3 -5.24 -17.51 -0.31
CA SER A 3 -5.52 -16.24 -0.98
C SER A 3 -4.49 -15.22 -0.52
N THR A 4 -3.50 -14.92 -1.36
CA THR A 4 -2.51 -13.86 -1.11
C THR A 4 -3.26 -12.53 -1.02
N ILE A 5 -3.15 -11.83 0.12
CA ILE A 5 -3.72 -10.49 0.27
C ILE A 5 -3.02 -9.53 -0.69
N THR A 6 -3.79 -8.72 -1.42
CA THR A 6 -3.30 -7.79 -2.44
C THR A 6 -3.68 -6.34 -2.15
N PHE A 7 -3.07 -5.39 -2.85
CA PHE A 7 -3.49 -3.97 -2.81
C PHE A 7 -4.96 -3.77 -3.23
N LYS A 8 -5.56 -4.72 -3.96
CA LYS A 8 -6.98 -4.70 -4.28
C LYS A 8 -7.84 -5.01 -3.06
N GLU A 9 -7.48 -6.00 -2.24
CA GLU A 9 -8.15 -6.25 -0.95
C GLU A 9 -8.07 -5.02 -0.05
N PHE A 10 -6.88 -4.41 0.08
CA PHE A 10 -6.71 -3.17 0.83
C PHE A 10 -7.68 -2.07 0.34
N ALA A 11 -7.73 -1.83 -0.97
CA ALA A 11 -8.62 -0.83 -1.55
C ALA A 11 -10.10 -1.11 -1.27
N ILE A 12 -10.52 -2.38 -1.32
CA ILE A 12 -11.88 -2.80 -0.98
C ILE A 12 -12.19 -2.50 0.50
N PHE A 13 -11.29 -2.84 1.42
CA PHE A 13 -11.50 -2.55 2.85
C PHE A 13 -11.61 -1.06 3.13
N VAL A 14 -10.76 -0.24 2.50
CA VAL A 14 -10.84 1.23 2.60
C VAL A 14 -12.20 1.75 2.09
N GLN A 15 -12.64 1.29 0.92
CA GLN A 15 -13.93 1.71 0.34
C GLN A 15 -15.14 1.30 1.19
N MET A 16 -15.05 0.16 1.88
CA MET A 16 -16.09 -0.31 2.79
C MET A 16 -16.05 0.38 4.17
N GLY A 17 -15.10 1.30 4.41
CA GLY A 17 -14.90 1.93 5.71
C GLY A 17 -14.31 1.00 6.78
N LYS A 18 -13.80 -0.17 6.37
CA LYS A 18 -13.20 -1.18 7.26
C LYS A 18 -11.71 -0.88 7.49
N ILE A 19 -11.44 0.23 8.18
CA ILE A 19 -10.06 0.77 8.28
C ILE A 19 -9.12 -0.18 9.05
N SER A 20 -9.60 -0.89 10.07
CA SER A 20 -8.80 -1.88 10.79
C SER A 20 -8.40 -3.06 9.89
N ASP A 21 -9.36 -3.59 9.11
CA ASP A 21 -9.08 -4.66 8.13
C ASP A 21 -8.11 -4.17 7.03
N ALA A 22 -8.24 -2.91 6.60
CA ALA A 22 -7.33 -2.30 5.65
C ALA A 22 -5.90 -2.18 6.21
N SER A 23 -5.75 -1.74 7.46
CA SER A 23 -4.45 -1.66 8.13
C SER A 23 -3.79 -3.04 8.26
N MET A 24 -4.54 -4.06 8.66
CA MET A 24 -4.05 -5.43 8.72
C MET A 24 -3.62 -5.96 7.34
N ALA A 25 -4.41 -5.69 6.31
CA ALA A 25 -4.04 -6.03 4.94
C ALA A 25 -2.74 -5.33 4.52
N LEU A 26 -2.60 -4.04 4.83
CA LEU A 26 -1.41 -3.26 4.48
C LEU A 26 -0.15 -3.75 5.19
N SER A 27 -0.26 -4.10 6.48
CA SER A 27 0.83 -4.73 7.25
C SER A 27 1.34 -5.98 6.53
N VAL A 28 0.43 -6.87 6.11
CA VAL A 28 0.80 -8.11 5.41
C VAL A 28 1.39 -7.84 4.02
N ILE A 29 0.83 -6.89 3.27
CA ILE A 29 1.28 -6.57 1.91
C ILE A 29 2.68 -5.95 1.92
N LEU A 30 2.94 -5.04 2.85
CA LEU A 30 4.16 -4.24 2.88
C LEU A 30 5.18 -4.71 3.93
N ASP A 31 4.87 -5.78 4.67
CA ASP A 31 5.70 -6.31 5.76
C ASP A 31 6.02 -5.20 6.80
N LEU A 32 4.98 -4.48 7.22
CA LEU A 32 5.06 -3.36 8.16
C LEU A 32 4.56 -3.78 9.54
N ASP A 33 5.16 -3.20 10.58
CA ASP A 33 4.62 -3.27 11.94
C ASP A 33 3.20 -2.67 11.98
N ASP A 34 2.36 -3.21 12.88
CA ASP A 34 0.94 -2.87 12.97
C ASP A 34 0.71 -1.35 13.15
N ASP A 35 1.51 -0.69 13.98
CA ASP A 35 1.43 0.75 14.25
C ASP A 35 1.80 1.59 13.03
N VAL A 36 2.80 1.16 12.26
CA VAL A 36 3.20 1.81 11.00
C VAL A 36 2.12 1.60 9.94
N ALA A 37 1.56 0.39 9.84
CA ALA A 37 0.49 0.08 8.90
C ALA A 37 -0.80 0.86 9.21
N GLU A 38 -1.12 1.06 10.48
CA GLU A 38 -2.25 1.89 10.91
C GLU A 38 -2.05 3.35 10.47
N GLN A 39 -0.89 3.94 10.79
CA GLN A 39 -0.57 5.33 10.40
C GLN A 39 -0.58 5.52 8.88
N ALA A 40 0.00 4.58 8.14
CA ALA A 40 0.02 4.58 6.68
C ALA A 40 -1.41 4.51 6.10
N THR A 41 -2.27 3.66 6.67
CA THR A 41 -3.66 3.52 6.24
C THR A 41 -4.46 4.78 6.52
N GLN A 42 -4.30 5.38 7.71
CA GLN A 42 -4.96 6.64 8.06
C GLN A 42 -4.54 7.77 7.11
N HIS A 43 -3.24 7.85 6.76
CA HIS A 43 -2.76 8.81 5.77
C HIS A 43 -3.41 8.58 4.41
N PHE A 44 -3.46 7.34 3.93
CA PHE A 44 -4.11 6.99 2.67
C PHE A 44 -5.58 7.43 2.64
N VAL A 45 -6.35 7.11 3.69
CA VAL A 45 -7.78 7.49 3.80
C VAL A 45 -7.95 9.01 3.80
N LYS A 46 -7.06 9.74 4.47
CA LYS A 46 -7.06 11.21 4.48
C LYS A 46 -6.84 11.77 3.07
N GLN A 47 -5.87 11.24 2.33
CA GLN A 47 -5.62 11.66 0.95
C GLN A 47 -6.80 11.32 0.04
N LEU A 48 -7.36 10.11 0.16
CA LEU A 48 -8.50 9.68 -0.64
C LEU A 48 -9.76 10.52 -0.38
N SER A 49 -9.95 10.97 0.86
CA SER A 49 -11.06 11.84 1.22
C SER A 49 -10.93 13.25 0.63
N ALA A 50 -9.69 13.71 0.41
CA ALA A 50 -9.40 14.98 -0.25
C ALA A 50 -9.43 14.89 -1.78
N ASP A 51 -9.02 13.75 -2.33
CA ASP A 51 -9.03 13.45 -3.76
C ASP A 51 -9.51 12.01 -4.02
N PRO A 52 -10.75 11.80 -4.48
CA PRO A 52 -11.26 10.47 -4.82
C PRO A 52 -10.45 9.75 -5.92
N ASN A 53 -9.75 10.51 -6.77
CA ASN A 53 -8.90 9.94 -7.82
C ASN A 53 -7.58 9.39 -7.27
N PHE A 54 -7.25 9.66 -6.01
CA PHE A 54 -6.02 9.21 -5.36
C PHE A 54 -5.87 7.69 -5.36
N MET A 55 -6.98 6.95 -5.39
CA MET A 55 -6.98 5.49 -5.53
C MET A 55 -6.25 5.01 -6.81
N MET A 56 -6.28 5.79 -7.89
CA MET A 56 -5.59 5.43 -9.13
C MET A 56 -4.08 5.35 -8.95
N LYS A 57 -3.50 6.14 -8.04
CA LYS A 57 -2.06 6.08 -7.73
C LYS A 57 -1.68 4.72 -7.16
N LEU A 58 -2.48 4.22 -6.22
CA LEU A 58 -2.28 2.91 -5.63
C LEU A 58 -2.42 1.78 -6.68
N MET A 59 -3.38 1.90 -7.58
CA MET A 59 -3.56 0.92 -8.67
C MET A 59 -2.40 0.94 -9.67
N GLY A 60 -1.77 2.09 -9.88
CA GLY A 60 -0.58 2.23 -10.73
C GLY A 60 0.71 1.66 -10.13
N LEU A 61 0.75 1.42 -8.82
CA LEU A 61 1.95 0.97 -8.10
C LEU A 61 2.53 -0.33 -8.67
N ARG A 62 1.67 -1.29 -9.07
CA ARG A 62 2.13 -2.56 -9.66
C ARG A 62 2.99 -2.34 -10.90
N SER A 63 2.52 -1.52 -11.84
CA SER A 63 3.27 -1.23 -13.06
C SER A 63 4.58 -0.49 -12.76
N GLN A 64 4.58 0.41 -11.77
CA GLN A 64 5.79 1.12 -11.37
C GLN A 64 6.83 0.19 -10.74
N LEU A 65 6.42 -0.82 -9.96
CA LEU A 65 7.33 -1.81 -9.37
C LEU A 65 8.08 -2.63 -10.42
N GLU A 66 7.48 -2.84 -11.60
CA GLU A 66 8.09 -3.55 -12.74
C GLU A 66 9.05 -2.64 -13.52
N VAL A 67 8.73 -1.35 -13.64
CA VAL A 67 9.46 -0.41 -14.53
C VAL A 67 10.53 0.40 -13.80
N SER A 68 10.24 0.92 -12.62
CA SER A 68 11.11 1.86 -11.90
C SER A 68 10.90 1.83 -10.40
N ASN A 69 11.91 1.35 -9.67
CA ASN A 69 11.95 1.40 -8.20
C ASN A 69 11.73 2.84 -7.68
N ASN A 70 12.28 3.85 -8.36
CA ASN A 70 12.14 5.24 -7.94
C ASN A 70 10.68 5.72 -8.04
N ALA A 71 9.99 5.38 -9.13
CA ALA A 71 8.58 5.72 -9.28
C ALA A 71 7.73 5.02 -8.21
N ALA A 72 8.00 3.73 -7.95
CA ALA A 72 7.31 2.98 -6.91
C ALA A 72 7.56 3.55 -5.51
N MET A 73 8.79 3.95 -5.19
CA MET A 73 9.10 4.61 -3.90
C MET A 73 8.34 5.92 -3.74
N MET A 74 8.29 6.76 -4.78
CA MET A 74 7.54 8.02 -4.72
C MET A 74 6.05 7.76 -4.45
N THR A 75 5.46 6.76 -5.11
CA THR A 75 4.06 6.39 -4.86
C THR A 75 3.84 5.84 -3.45
N LEU A 76 4.78 5.05 -2.90
CA LEU A 76 4.71 4.58 -1.52
C LEU A 76 4.80 5.73 -0.51
N ILE A 77 5.67 6.71 -0.75
CA ILE A 77 5.75 7.94 0.06
C ILE A 77 4.42 8.69 -0.03
N GLU A 78 3.89 8.93 -1.22
CA GLU A 78 2.66 9.70 -1.40
C GLU A 78 1.45 8.99 -0.76
N CYS A 79 1.30 7.69 -1.01
CA CYS A 79 0.14 6.92 -0.58
C CYS A 79 0.15 6.60 0.91
N PHE A 80 1.32 6.37 1.49
CA PHE A 80 1.45 5.78 2.83
C PHE A 80 2.36 6.57 3.77
N ASN A 81 2.96 7.67 3.31
CA ASN A 81 3.89 8.51 4.07
C ASN A 81 5.07 7.72 4.67
N LEU A 82 5.50 6.66 3.97
CA LEU A 82 6.61 5.81 4.40
C LEU A 82 7.94 6.50 4.10
N ASN A 83 8.87 6.43 5.05
CA ASN A 83 10.18 7.07 4.94
C ASN A 83 11.27 6.16 5.53
N GLY A 84 12.52 6.44 5.18
CA GLY A 84 13.69 5.75 5.75
C GLY A 84 13.61 4.22 5.58
N ALA A 85 13.83 3.48 6.68
CA ALA A 85 13.83 2.02 6.67
C ALA A 85 12.49 1.42 6.20
N ASN A 86 11.36 1.98 6.66
CA ASN A 86 10.02 1.46 6.34
C ASN A 86 9.72 1.55 4.84
N LEU A 87 10.21 2.59 4.16
CA LEU A 87 10.06 2.71 2.71
C LEU A 87 10.84 1.62 1.96
N ILE A 88 12.06 1.32 2.41
CA ILE A 88 12.91 0.30 1.78
C ILE A 88 12.30 -1.09 1.98
N LEU A 89 11.83 -1.40 3.19
CA LEU A 89 11.16 -2.66 3.50
C LEU A 89 9.87 -2.83 2.69
N ALA A 90 9.02 -1.80 2.66
CA ALA A 90 7.79 -1.79 1.88
C ALA A 90 8.04 -2.00 0.38
N LEU A 91 9.06 -1.36 -0.18
CA LEU A 91 9.44 -1.57 -1.59
C LEU A 91 9.83 -3.03 -1.83
N GLN A 92 10.66 -3.62 -0.96
CA GLN A 92 11.09 -5.02 -1.10
C GLN A 92 9.91 -5.98 -0.98
N ALA A 93 9.01 -5.76 -0.01
CA ALA A 93 7.80 -6.56 0.18
C ALA A 93 6.87 -6.46 -1.04
N ALA A 94 6.61 -5.25 -1.52
CA ALA A 94 5.75 -5.00 -2.67
C ALA A 94 6.28 -5.69 -3.95
N LYS A 95 7.60 -5.69 -4.17
CA LYS A 95 8.20 -6.39 -5.32
C LYS A 95 8.00 -7.91 -5.26
N LYS A 96 8.14 -8.52 -4.08
CA LYS A 96 7.88 -9.97 -3.89
C LYS A 96 6.44 -10.36 -4.24
N ILE A 97 5.48 -9.46 -4.06
CA ILE A 97 4.08 -9.70 -4.40
C ILE A 97 3.86 -9.68 -5.91
N VAL A 98 4.54 -8.77 -6.62
CA VAL A 98 4.45 -8.66 -8.08
C VAL A 98 5.14 -9.85 -8.76
N GLU A 99 6.29 -10.29 -8.26
CA GLU A 99 7.03 -11.44 -8.83
C GLU A 99 6.30 -12.79 -8.67
N LYS A 100 5.39 -12.90 -7.70
CA LYS A 100 4.63 -14.13 -7.42
C LYS A 100 3.32 -14.25 -8.22
N ASN A 101 2.92 -13.23 -8.98
CA ASN A 101 1.66 -13.18 -9.74
C ASN A 101 1.91 -13.00 -11.23
#